data_AF-A0A7G2E466-F1
#
_entry.id   AF-A0A7G2E466-F1
#
_cell.length_a   1.000
_cell.length_b   1.000
_cell.length_c   1.000
_cell.angle_alpha   90.00
_cell.angle_beta   90.00
_cell.angle_gamma   90.00
#
_symmetry.space_group_name_H-M   'P 1'
#
loop_
_entity.id
_entity.type
_entity.pdbx_description
1 polymer ?
#
loop_
_entity_poly.entity_id
_entity_poly.type
_entity_poly.pdbx_seq_one_letter_code
_entity_poly.pdbx_strand_id
1 'polypeptide(L)'
;MTFHGDAEYASEPDGMSKSGAIGLSRDNVPFSHGRAIFINPVPFKPSSTSSSVYSFKTSFYFVISPRPKNPSPGHGLAFIIVPNDRNDSASGLGYLSLVNRFSNGNPKNHLFAVEFDVFKDKSLGDINDNHVGINNNSVNSTVSKKAGYWYQSKTEGKNRWLFKELKLSGNGYRAWIEYENGKVTVTIGRSQEKPKRPLIEARVDLSKVFLEKMYVGFAGSMGRGVERHEILDWSFENSAKD
;
A
#
# COMPACT_ATOMS: atom_id res chain seq x y z
N MET A 1 10.77 -13.19 -3.96
CA MET A 1 10.60 -11.73 -4.16
C MET A 1 11.80 -11.21 -4.93
N THR A 2 11.61 -10.24 -5.82
CA THR A 2 12.67 -9.39 -6.37
C THR A 2 12.66 -8.08 -5.58
N PHE A 3 13.83 -7.55 -5.22
CA PHE A 3 13.95 -6.30 -4.49
C PHE A 3 14.60 -5.21 -5.36
N HIS A 4 14.11 -3.99 -5.22
CA HIS A 4 14.61 -2.80 -5.92
C HIS A 4 14.79 -1.63 -4.94
N GLY A 5 15.72 -0.74 -5.25
CA GLY A 5 16.11 0.36 -4.36
C GLY A 5 16.73 -0.19 -3.07
N ASP A 6 16.29 0.35 -1.94
CA ASP A 6 16.74 -0.06 -0.60
C ASP A 6 15.93 -1.22 0.00
N ALA A 7 15.00 -1.81 -0.75
CA ALA A 7 14.22 -2.92 -0.24
C ALA A 7 15.08 -4.18 -0.03
N GLU A 8 14.79 -4.93 1.02
CA GLU A 8 15.55 -6.10 1.44
C GLU A 8 14.71 -6.99 2.36
N TYR A 9 15.18 -8.20 2.63
CA TYR A 9 14.68 -8.93 3.80
C TYR A 9 15.20 -8.25 5.06
N ALA A 10 14.29 -7.96 6.00
CA ALA A 10 14.63 -7.33 7.27
C ALA A 10 15.50 -8.24 8.13
N SER A 11 16.32 -7.61 8.98
CA SER A 11 17.12 -8.30 9.98
C SER A 11 16.28 -8.58 11.23
N GLU A 12 16.61 -9.66 11.93
CA GLU A 12 16.18 -9.90 13.30
C GLU A 12 16.80 -8.85 14.24
N PRO A 13 16.27 -8.68 15.47
CA PRO A 13 16.83 -7.77 16.47
C PRO A 13 18.31 -8.03 16.82
N ASP A 14 18.81 -9.25 16.55
CA ASP A 14 20.21 -9.62 16.73
C ASP A 14 21.16 -8.99 15.69
N GLY A 15 20.61 -8.43 14.60
CA GLY A 15 21.36 -7.84 13.49
C GLY A 15 22.15 -8.84 12.64
N MET A 16 22.07 -10.14 12.92
CA MET A 16 22.83 -11.20 12.26
C MET A 16 21.95 -12.09 11.39
N SER A 17 20.72 -12.36 11.83
CA SER A 17 19.77 -13.23 11.14
C SER A 17 18.76 -12.39 10.34
N LYS A 18 18.17 -12.95 9.28
CA LYS A 18 17.06 -12.31 8.56
C LYS A 18 15.73 -12.78 9.13
N SER A 19 14.82 -11.86 9.43
CA SER A 19 13.52 -12.17 10.03
C SER A 19 12.48 -12.70 9.06
N GLY A 20 12.82 -12.76 7.76
CA GLY A 20 11.90 -13.12 6.69
C GLY A 20 10.89 -12.03 6.34
N ALA A 21 10.73 -11.00 7.18
CA ALA A 21 9.95 -9.82 6.88
C ALA A 21 10.55 -9.04 5.69
N ILE A 22 9.68 -8.37 4.93
CA ILE A 22 10.06 -7.52 3.82
C ILE A 22 10.26 -6.10 4.35
N GLY A 23 11.48 -5.57 4.30
CA GLY A 23 11.78 -4.16 4.53
C GLY A 23 11.76 -3.38 3.21
N LEU A 24 11.08 -2.24 3.17
CA LEU A 24 10.97 -1.39 1.96
C LEU A 24 11.88 -0.16 2.01
N SER A 25 12.41 0.18 3.18
CA SER A 25 13.27 1.35 3.41
C SER A 25 14.35 1.02 4.44
N ARG A 26 15.44 1.78 4.46
CA ARG A 26 16.51 1.70 5.47
C ARG A 26 16.42 2.89 6.42
N ASP A 27 16.12 2.62 7.68
CA ASP A 27 15.81 3.61 8.71
C ASP A 27 17.04 4.35 9.28
N ASN A 28 18.20 4.17 8.65
CA ASN A 28 19.43 4.93 8.84
C ASN A 28 19.83 5.75 7.60
N VAL A 29 19.08 5.67 6.50
CA VAL A 29 19.35 6.37 5.24
C VAL A 29 18.19 7.33 4.93
N PRO A 30 18.36 8.65 5.07
CA PRO A 30 17.37 9.62 4.61
C PRO A 30 17.05 9.45 3.12
N PHE A 31 15.80 9.71 2.74
CA PHE A 31 15.29 9.56 1.38
C PHE A 31 15.31 8.11 0.85
N SER A 32 15.45 7.13 1.73
CA SER A 32 15.40 5.72 1.36
C SER A 32 14.06 5.36 0.73
N HIS A 33 14.11 4.51 -0.29
CA HIS A 33 12.94 4.06 -1.03
C HIS A 33 13.22 2.71 -1.67
N GLY A 34 12.18 1.89 -1.78
CA GLY A 34 12.34 0.54 -2.30
C GLY A 34 11.04 -0.11 -2.71
N ARG A 35 11.19 -1.23 -3.43
CA ARG A 35 10.08 -2.10 -3.83
C ARG A 35 10.44 -3.55 -3.60
N ALA A 36 9.46 -4.32 -3.14
CA ALA A 36 9.52 -5.77 -3.08
C ALA A 36 8.43 -6.34 -3.99
N ILE A 37 8.83 -7.01 -5.07
CA ILE A 37 7.94 -7.50 -6.12
C ILE A 37 7.88 -9.03 -6.09
N PHE A 38 6.70 -9.61 -6.24
CA PHE A 38 6.56 -11.04 -6.43
C PHE A 38 7.10 -11.46 -7.80
N ILE A 39 7.92 -12.51 -7.85
CA ILE A 39 8.74 -12.83 -9.03
C ILE A 39 7.87 -13.24 -10.24
N ASN A 40 6.74 -13.90 -9.99
CA ASN A 40 5.90 -14.42 -11.05
C ASN A 40 4.78 -13.42 -11.38
N PRO A 41 4.63 -13.00 -12.64
CA PRO A 41 3.53 -12.13 -13.04
C PRO A 41 2.19 -12.85 -12.89
N VAL A 42 1.18 -12.11 -12.45
CA VAL A 42 -0.19 -12.58 -12.20
C VAL A 42 -1.08 -12.16 -13.37
N PRO A 43 -1.95 -13.05 -13.90
CA PRO A 43 -2.97 -12.67 -14.86
C PRO A 43 -4.05 -11.79 -14.22
N PHE A 44 -4.30 -10.63 -14.81
CA PHE A 44 -5.35 -9.70 -14.38
C PHE A 44 -6.46 -9.52 -15.41
N LYS A 45 -6.25 -9.94 -16.66
CA LYS A 45 -7.28 -9.99 -17.70
C LYS A 45 -7.23 -11.31 -18.47
N PRO A 46 -8.37 -11.76 -19.04
CA PRO A 46 -8.39 -12.92 -19.94
C PRO A 46 -7.60 -12.71 -21.24
N SER A 47 -7.49 -11.46 -21.70
CA SER A 47 -6.73 -11.06 -22.89
C SER A 47 -6.42 -9.56 -22.83
N SER A 48 -5.42 -9.12 -23.59
CA SER A 48 -5.05 -7.70 -23.73
C SER A 48 -6.20 -6.78 -24.17
N THR A 49 -7.19 -7.28 -24.93
CA THR A 49 -8.35 -6.52 -25.43
C THR A 49 -9.57 -6.59 -24.54
N SER A 50 -9.56 -7.44 -23.50
CA SER A 50 -10.68 -7.59 -22.59
C SER A 50 -10.85 -6.38 -21.67
N SER A 51 -12.09 -5.93 -21.51
CA SER A 51 -12.47 -4.97 -20.47
C SER A 51 -12.75 -5.65 -19.12
N SER A 52 -12.85 -6.98 -19.09
CA SER A 52 -13.03 -7.74 -17.87
C SER A 52 -11.71 -7.86 -17.12
N VAL A 53 -11.76 -7.59 -15.81
CA VAL A 53 -10.62 -7.72 -14.90
C VAL A 53 -10.94 -8.80 -13.88
N TYR A 54 -10.00 -9.71 -13.65
CA TYR A 54 -10.14 -10.74 -12.63
C TYR A 54 -10.22 -10.11 -11.24
N SER A 55 -11.14 -10.63 -10.41
CA SER A 55 -11.20 -10.29 -9.00
C SER A 55 -9.92 -10.75 -8.30
N PHE A 56 -9.49 -9.99 -7.29
CA PHE A 56 -8.36 -10.36 -6.43
C PHE A 56 -8.65 -9.96 -4.99
N LYS A 57 -7.97 -10.62 -4.07
CA LYS A 57 -7.93 -10.22 -2.67
C LYS A 57 -6.52 -10.38 -2.13
N THR A 58 -6.12 -9.48 -1.26
CA THR A 58 -4.84 -9.56 -0.56
C THR A 58 -5.02 -9.13 0.88
N SER A 59 -4.24 -9.74 1.76
CA SER A 59 -4.11 -9.28 3.13
C SER A 59 -2.67 -9.29 3.55
N PHE A 60 -2.26 -8.32 4.35
CA PHE A 60 -0.90 -8.24 4.83
C PHE A 60 -0.85 -7.54 6.18
N TYR A 61 0.12 -7.93 7.00
CA TYR A 61 0.43 -7.27 8.25
C TYR A 61 1.66 -6.39 8.04
N PHE A 62 1.56 -5.10 8.37
CA PHE A 62 2.64 -4.15 8.19
C PHE A 62 2.93 -3.36 9.47
N VAL A 63 4.14 -2.83 9.56
CA VAL A 63 4.60 -1.93 10.61
C VAL A 63 5.33 -0.75 9.98
N ILE A 64 5.07 0.45 10.50
CA ILE A 64 5.84 1.66 10.18
C ILE A 64 6.53 2.10 11.47
N SER A 65 7.85 1.96 11.54
CA SER A 65 8.65 2.21 12.75
C SER A 65 9.46 3.50 12.61
N PRO A 66 8.98 4.64 13.13
CA PRO A 66 9.71 5.89 13.08
C PRO A 66 10.92 5.86 14.02
N ARG A 67 12.05 6.46 13.62
CA ARG A 67 13.11 6.77 14.59
C ARG A 67 12.86 8.16 15.20
N PRO A 68 12.90 8.30 16.53
CA PRO A 68 12.59 9.57 17.19
C PRO A 68 13.70 10.60 16.93
N LYS A 69 13.54 11.40 15.87
CA LYS A 69 14.42 12.52 15.49
C LYS A 69 13.63 13.63 14.79
N ASN A 70 14.20 14.83 14.77
CA ASN A 70 13.80 15.96 13.92
C ASN A 70 14.64 15.89 12.63
N PRO A 71 14.06 15.98 11.41
CA PRO A 71 12.67 16.28 11.05
C PRO A 71 11.70 15.11 11.21
N SER A 72 10.40 15.43 11.22
CA SER A 72 9.32 14.45 11.30
C SER A 72 9.51 13.32 10.27
N PRO A 73 9.37 12.04 10.70
CA PRO A 73 9.40 10.90 9.81
C PRO A 73 8.18 10.90 8.88
N GLY A 74 8.33 10.22 7.76
CA GLY A 74 7.42 10.18 6.62
C GLY A 74 8.16 9.51 5.46
N HIS A 75 7.50 8.89 4.49
CA HIS A 75 6.13 9.17 4.07
C HIS A 75 5.18 7.98 4.23
N GLY A 76 5.58 6.77 3.84
CA GLY A 76 4.69 5.62 3.97
C GLY A 76 5.01 4.46 3.04
N LEU A 77 4.02 3.57 2.91
CA LEU A 77 4.10 2.38 2.07
C LEU A 77 2.82 2.19 1.26
N ALA A 78 2.88 1.32 0.25
CA ALA A 78 1.73 0.95 -0.56
C ALA A 78 1.80 -0.52 -0.99
N PHE A 79 0.63 -1.17 -1.06
CA PHE A 79 0.45 -2.36 -1.89
C PHE A 79 0.34 -1.91 -3.35
N ILE A 80 1.05 -2.58 -4.26
CA ILE A 80 1.17 -2.16 -5.66
C ILE A 80 0.86 -3.28 -6.65
N ILE A 81 0.28 -2.88 -7.79
CA ILE A 81 0.13 -3.70 -8.99
C ILE A 81 0.73 -2.89 -10.16
N VAL A 82 1.78 -3.42 -10.78
CA VAL A 82 2.64 -2.72 -11.74
C VAL A 82 2.91 -3.57 -12.98
N PRO A 83 3.13 -2.98 -14.17
CA PRO A 83 3.20 -3.75 -15.41
C PRO A 83 4.54 -4.50 -15.57
N ASN A 84 5.56 -4.11 -14.81
CA ASN A 84 6.91 -4.64 -14.85
C ASN A 84 7.53 -4.65 -13.46
N ASP A 85 8.51 -5.54 -13.26
CA ASP A 85 9.24 -5.71 -12.01
C ASP A 85 10.24 -4.57 -11.76
N ARG A 86 10.72 -3.90 -12.82
CA ARG A 86 11.57 -2.71 -12.74
C ARG A 86 10.79 -1.42 -12.94
N ASN A 87 11.18 -0.36 -12.22
CA ASN A 87 10.68 0.99 -12.46
C ASN A 87 11.78 2.04 -12.32
N ASP A 88 12.27 2.52 -13.47
CA ASP A 88 13.27 3.59 -13.54
C ASP A 88 12.72 4.95 -13.09
N SER A 89 11.41 5.08 -12.94
CA SER A 89 10.74 6.29 -12.49
C SER A 89 10.39 6.30 -10.99
N ALA A 90 10.73 5.26 -10.22
CA ALA A 90 10.49 5.26 -8.78
C ALA A 90 11.36 6.32 -8.08
N SER A 91 10.79 7.02 -7.09
CA SER A 91 11.52 8.02 -6.30
C SER A 91 11.08 8.05 -4.85
N GLY A 92 11.93 8.58 -3.97
CA GLY A 92 11.63 8.76 -2.55
C GLY A 92 10.64 9.90 -2.27
N LEU A 93 10.65 10.43 -1.04
CA LEU A 93 9.68 11.44 -0.56
C LEU A 93 8.23 10.89 -0.62
N GLY A 94 7.24 11.77 -0.76
CA GLY A 94 5.82 11.41 -0.93
C GLY A 94 5.48 10.72 -2.24
N TYR A 95 6.46 10.40 -3.09
CA TYR A 95 6.18 9.60 -4.29
C TYR A 95 6.11 8.09 -3.99
N LEU A 96 6.36 7.66 -2.74
CA LEU A 96 6.15 6.30 -2.24
C LEU A 96 6.87 5.20 -3.03
N SER A 97 7.98 5.55 -3.70
CA SER A 97 8.63 4.68 -4.68
C SER A 97 7.70 4.24 -5.81
N LEU A 98 6.58 4.94 -6.06
CA LEU A 98 5.55 4.61 -7.06
C LEU A 98 5.85 5.26 -8.42
N VAL A 99 6.12 6.55 -8.40
CA VAL A 99 6.35 7.41 -9.57
C VAL A 99 7.39 8.48 -9.20
N ASN A 100 7.57 9.47 -10.05
CA ASN A 100 8.33 10.68 -9.75
C ASN A 100 7.55 11.91 -10.22
N ARG A 101 8.10 13.10 -9.99
CA ARG A 101 7.51 14.39 -10.38
C ARG A 101 7.09 14.50 -11.85
N PHE A 102 7.70 13.73 -12.76
CA PHE A 102 7.44 13.80 -14.21
C PHE A 102 6.47 12.70 -14.67
N SER A 103 6.51 11.53 -14.04
CA SER A 103 5.61 10.43 -14.37
C SER A 103 4.31 10.46 -13.59
N ASN A 104 4.19 11.27 -12.52
CA ASN A 104 2.99 11.36 -11.71
C ASN A 104 1.75 11.76 -12.54
N GLY A 105 0.74 10.88 -12.59
CA GLY A 105 -0.48 11.08 -13.37
C GLY A 105 -0.40 10.60 -14.83
N ASN A 106 0.74 10.07 -15.28
CA ASN A 106 0.87 9.56 -16.64
C ASN A 106 0.06 8.25 -16.81
N PRO A 107 -0.95 8.18 -17.71
CA PRO A 107 -1.74 6.97 -17.89
C PRO A 107 -0.93 5.75 -18.38
N LYS A 108 0.26 5.97 -18.95
CA LYS A 108 1.18 4.89 -19.36
C LYS A 108 1.91 4.21 -18.21
N ASN A 109 1.73 4.68 -16.97
CA ASN A 109 2.32 4.02 -15.80
C ASN A 109 1.74 2.63 -15.56
N HIS A 110 0.47 2.41 -15.94
CA HIS A 110 -0.29 1.19 -15.64
C HIS A 110 -0.12 0.75 -14.19
N LEU A 111 -0.23 1.70 -13.26
CA LEU A 111 0.02 1.51 -11.83
C LEU A 111 -1.30 1.59 -11.07
N PHE A 112 -1.57 0.61 -10.24
CA PHE A 112 -2.54 0.70 -9.16
C PHE A 112 -1.83 0.56 -7.82
N ALA A 113 -2.23 1.35 -6.84
CA ALA A 113 -1.73 1.22 -5.49
C ALA A 113 -2.81 1.51 -4.45
N VAL A 114 -2.63 0.93 -3.27
CA VAL A 114 -3.33 1.34 -2.04
C VAL A 114 -2.27 1.79 -1.06
N GLU A 115 -2.22 3.09 -0.80
CA GLU A 115 -1.22 3.72 0.07
C GLU A 115 -1.66 3.79 1.53
N PHE A 116 -0.67 3.80 2.41
CA PHE A 116 -0.76 3.97 3.85
C PHE A 116 0.26 5.06 4.21
N ASP A 117 -0.22 6.30 4.22
CA ASP A 117 0.59 7.51 4.31
C ASP A 117 0.56 8.09 5.72
N VAL A 118 1.74 8.42 6.24
CA VAL A 118 2.00 8.98 7.58
C VAL A 118 2.60 10.39 7.54
N PHE A 119 2.57 11.03 6.38
CA PHE A 119 3.05 12.39 6.18
C PHE A 119 2.05 13.21 5.36
N LYS A 120 2.13 14.54 5.44
CA LYS A 120 1.25 15.43 4.68
C LYS A 120 2.04 16.27 3.69
N ASP A 121 2.10 15.81 2.45
CA ASP A 121 2.56 16.56 1.30
C ASP A 121 1.43 17.37 0.68
N LYS A 122 1.36 18.66 1.06
CA LYS A 122 0.36 19.60 0.52
C LYS A 122 0.40 19.70 -1.01
N SER A 123 1.57 19.55 -1.64
CA SER A 123 1.71 19.58 -3.10
C SER A 123 1.20 18.32 -3.79
N LEU A 124 1.01 17.22 -3.06
CA LEU A 124 0.47 15.96 -3.56
C LEU A 124 -1.02 15.78 -3.21
N GLY A 125 -1.62 16.76 -2.52
CA GLY A 125 -3.05 16.78 -2.27
C GLY A 125 -3.49 15.96 -1.05
N ASP A 126 -2.56 15.62 -0.16
CA ASP A 126 -2.86 14.82 1.03
C ASP A 126 -3.89 15.48 1.93
N ILE A 127 -4.87 14.71 2.36
CA ILE A 127 -5.96 15.19 3.21
C ILE A 127 -5.45 15.50 4.63
N ASN A 128 -4.50 14.73 5.12
CA ASN A 128 -3.83 14.84 6.43
C ASN A 128 -2.55 13.99 6.42
N ASP A 129 -1.86 13.95 7.56
CA ASP A 129 -0.61 13.23 7.81
C ASP A 129 -0.79 11.77 8.27
N ASN A 130 -1.97 11.18 8.07
CA ASN A 130 -2.28 9.82 8.51
C ASN A 130 -3.53 9.28 7.78
N HIS A 131 -3.33 8.77 6.57
CA HIS A 131 -4.44 8.37 5.70
C HIS A 131 -4.17 7.09 4.91
N VAL A 132 -5.26 6.51 4.41
CA VAL A 132 -5.26 5.39 3.47
C VAL A 132 -5.88 5.88 2.16
N GLY A 133 -5.26 5.51 1.04
CA GLY A 133 -5.60 6.03 -0.28
C GLY A 133 -5.69 4.96 -1.36
N ILE A 134 -6.44 5.25 -2.43
CA ILE A 134 -6.48 4.44 -3.67
C ILE A 134 -5.92 5.29 -4.81
N ASN A 135 -4.86 4.78 -5.40
CA ASN A 135 -4.00 5.48 -6.35
C ASN A 135 -4.05 4.80 -7.72
N ASN A 136 -4.25 5.59 -8.77
CA ASN A 136 -4.26 5.11 -10.16
C ASN A 136 -3.30 5.97 -10.97
N ASN A 137 -2.21 5.37 -11.48
CA ASN A 137 -1.18 6.02 -12.29
C ASN A 137 -0.51 7.26 -11.66
N SER A 138 -0.75 7.52 -10.38
CA SER A 138 -0.40 8.76 -9.68
C SER A 138 -0.30 8.48 -8.18
N VAL A 139 0.54 9.22 -7.46
CA VAL A 139 0.50 9.26 -5.98
C VAL A 139 -0.64 10.14 -5.46
N ASN A 140 -1.26 10.96 -6.30
CA ASN A 140 -2.48 11.66 -5.89
C ASN A 140 -3.64 10.66 -5.85
N SER A 141 -4.11 10.36 -4.65
CA SER A 141 -5.23 9.46 -4.40
C SER A 141 -6.52 9.89 -5.09
N THR A 142 -7.17 8.95 -5.79
CA THR A 142 -8.53 9.12 -6.31
C THR A 142 -9.60 9.08 -5.22
N VAL A 143 -9.32 8.34 -4.14
CA VAL A 143 -10.13 8.27 -2.93
C VAL A 143 -9.18 8.15 -1.75
N SER A 144 -9.36 8.98 -0.72
CA SER A 144 -8.60 8.90 0.52
C SER A 144 -9.49 9.06 1.75
N LYS A 145 -9.09 8.40 2.85
CA LYS A 145 -9.76 8.46 4.15
C LYS A 145 -8.73 8.51 5.27
N LYS A 146 -9.05 9.22 6.35
CA LYS A 146 -8.31 9.12 7.62
C LYS A 146 -8.11 7.65 7.99
N ALA A 147 -6.91 7.28 8.41
CA ALA A 147 -6.65 5.90 8.77
C ALA A 147 -7.46 5.50 10.01
N GLY A 148 -8.21 4.41 9.91
CA GLY A 148 -9.09 3.98 10.99
C GLY A 148 -9.96 2.81 10.60
N TYR A 149 -10.72 2.31 11.56
CA TYR A 149 -11.63 1.19 11.32
C TYR A 149 -12.99 1.42 11.96
N TRP A 150 -14.00 0.80 11.36
CA TRP A 150 -15.36 0.81 11.87
C TRP A 150 -15.60 -0.40 12.75
N TYR A 151 -16.21 -0.19 13.91
CA TYR A 151 -16.66 -1.27 14.80
C TYR A 151 -18.11 -1.03 15.23
N GLN A 152 -18.81 -2.12 15.55
CA GLN A 152 -20.15 -2.04 16.11
C GLN A 152 -20.06 -1.94 17.64
N SER A 153 -20.75 -0.96 18.19
CA SER A 153 -20.99 -0.86 19.63
C SER A 153 -22.49 -0.87 19.90
N LYS A 154 -22.90 -1.51 20.99
CA LYS A 154 -24.27 -1.40 21.49
C LYS A 154 -24.35 -0.16 22.36
N THR A 155 -25.15 0.81 21.93
CA THR A 155 -25.52 1.99 22.72
C THR A 155 -27.03 2.02 22.78
N GLU A 156 -27.60 2.05 24.00
CA GLU A 156 -29.05 2.05 24.22
C GLU A 156 -29.79 0.89 23.52
N GLY A 157 -29.20 -0.31 23.54
CA GLY A 157 -29.80 -1.51 22.94
C GLY A 157 -29.77 -1.57 21.41
N LYS A 158 -29.24 -0.56 20.70
CA LYS A 158 -29.09 -0.56 19.24
C LYS A 158 -27.61 -0.70 18.84
N ASN A 159 -27.35 -1.50 17.81
CA ASN A 159 -26.02 -1.58 17.19
C ASN A 159 -25.76 -0.31 16.38
N ARG A 160 -24.68 0.42 16.69
CA ARG A 160 -24.24 1.59 15.93
C ARG A 160 -22.80 1.40 15.46
N TRP A 161 -22.51 1.88 14.25
CA TRP A 161 -21.16 1.94 13.72
C TRP A 161 -20.43 3.15 14.29
N LEU A 162 -19.30 2.90 14.94
CA LEU A 162 -18.40 3.92 15.45
C LEU A 162 -17.06 3.83 14.70
N PHE A 163 -16.43 4.98 14.49
CA PHE A 163 -15.12 5.06 13.85
C PHE A 163 -14.03 5.17 14.91
N LYS A 164 -13.02 4.31 14.82
CA LYS A 164 -11.81 4.40 15.63
C LYS A 164 -10.65 4.81 14.72
N GLU A 165 -10.14 6.02 14.94
CA GLU A 165 -8.93 6.49 14.27
C GLU A 165 -7.72 5.65 14.72
N LEU A 166 -6.86 5.34 13.76
CA LEU A 166 -5.60 4.62 13.95
C LEU A 166 -4.44 5.57 13.71
N LYS A 167 -3.31 5.36 14.38
CA LYS A 167 -2.06 6.06 14.09
C LYS A 167 -1.12 5.08 13.40
N LEU A 168 -1.02 5.18 12.08
CA LEU A 168 -0.25 4.24 11.24
C LEU A 168 1.23 4.19 11.66
N SER A 169 1.83 5.35 11.93
CA SER A 169 3.21 5.44 12.39
C SER A 169 3.37 4.97 13.84
N GLY A 170 4.32 4.07 14.07
CA GLY A 170 4.69 3.51 15.37
C GLY A 170 3.86 2.30 15.81
N ASN A 171 2.98 1.77 14.97
CA ASN A 171 2.12 0.62 15.30
C ASN A 171 2.04 -0.36 14.13
N GLY A 172 1.66 -1.60 14.44
CA GLY A 172 1.38 -2.64 13.44
C GLY A 172 -0.12 -2.80 13.17
N TYR A 173 -0.46 -3.07 11.91
CA TYR A 173 -1.83 -3.24 11.45
C TYR A 173 -1.92 -4.30 10.36
N ARG A 174 -3.08 -4.97 10.27
CA ARG A 174 -3.44 -5.79 9.12
C ARG A 174 -4.32 -4.98 8.17
N ALA A 175 -4.01 -5.05 6.88
CA ALA A 175 -4.83 -4.52 5.81
C ALA A 175 -5.44 -5.65 4.98
N TRP A 176 -6.63 -5.41 4.45
CA TRP A 176 -7.30 -6.26 3.46
C TRP A 176 -7.72 -5.38 2.29
N ILE A 177 -7.34 -5.79 1.08
CA ILE A 177 -7.72 -5.11 -0.16
C ILE A 177 -8.38 -6.15 -1.03
N GLU A 178 -9.58 -5.87 -1.50
CA GLU A 178 -10.33 -6.72 -2.41
C GLU A 178 -10.78 -5.91 -3.61
N TYR A 179 -10.71 -6.51 -4.79
CA TYR A 179 -11.35 -6.02 -5.99
C TYR A 179 -12.33 -7.08 -6.48
N GLU A 180 -13.61 -6.72 -6.55
CA GLU A 180 -14.67 -7.61 -7.01
C GLU A 180 -15.76 -6.77 -7.66
N ASN A 181 -16.29 -7.20 -8.81
CA ASN A 181 -17.41 -6.56 -9.50
C ASN A 181 -17.21 -5.04 -9.73
N GLY A 182 -16.00 -4.62 -10.13
CA GLY A 182 -15.66 -3.22 -10.41
C GLY A 182 -15.52 -2.33 -9.17
N LYS A 183 -15.42 -2.93 -7.98
CA LYS A 183 -15.33 -2.22 -6.70
C LYS A 183 -14.06 -2.63 -5.97
N VAL A 184 -13.33 -1.64 -5.47
CA VAL A 184 -12.23 -1.83 -4.53
C VAL A 184 -12.73 -1.58 -3.12
N THR A 185 -12.50 -2.53 -2.21
CA THR A 185 -12.70 -2.37 -0.77
C THR A 185 -11.38 -2.44 -0.04
N VAL A 186 -11.14 -1.47 0.84
CA VAL A 186 -9.97 -1.42 1.72
C VAL A 186 -10.43 -1.44 3.16
N THR A 187 -9.94 -2.40 3.93
CA THR A 187 -10.17 -2.53 5.37
C THR A 187 -8.84 -2.55 6.10
N ILE A 188 -8.75 -1.90 7.26
CA ILE A 188 -7.58 -1.92 8.14
C ILE A 188 -8.03 -2.28 9.56
N GLY A 189 -7.20 -2.97 10.34
CA GLY A 189 -7.51 -3.36 11.71
C GLY A 189 -6.28 -3.73 12.54
N ARG A 190 -6.47 -3.82 13.87
CA ARG A 190 -5.42 -4.25 14.83
C ARG A 190 -5.41 -5.75 15.10
N SER A 191 -6.58 -6.39 14.96
CA SER A 191 -6.78 -7.81 15.19
C SER A 191 -6.49 -8.63 13.93
N GLN A 192 -6.34 -9.95 14.10
CA GLN A 192 -6.36 -10.89 12.98
C GLN A 192 -7.73 -10.93 12.28
N GLU A 193 -8.80 -10.59 13.00
CA GLU A 193 -10.14 -10.51 12.41
C GLU A 193 -10.34 -9.22 11.61
N LYS A 194 -10.80 -9.37 10.37
CA LYS A 194 -11.16 -8.29 9.46
C LYS A 194 -12.39 -7.54 9.96
N PRO A 195 -12.34 -6.21 10.15
CA PRO A 195 -13.53 -5.41 10.42
C PRO A 195 -14.60 -5.59 9.34
N LYS A 196 -15.85 -5.76 9.80
CA LYS A 196 -17.01 -6.07 8.94
C LYS A 196 -17.38 -4.95 7.97
N ARG A 197 -17.05 -3.69 8.30
CA ARG A 197 -17.31 -2.53 7.44
C ARG A 197 -15.98 -1.99 6.91
N PRO A 198 -15.79 -1.88 5.58
CA PRO A 198 -14.55 -1.38 5.02
C PRO A 198 -14.33 0.10 5.36
N LEU A 199 -13.06 0.52 5.38
CA LEU A 199 -12.68 1.92 5.50
C LEU A 199 -13.02 2.68 4.21
N ILE A 200 -12.63 2.10 3.07
CA ILE A 200 -12.93 2.61 1.73
C ILE A 200 -13.73 1.56 0.98
N GLU A 201 -14.79 2.01 0.32
CA GLU A 201 -15.50 1.27 -0.71
C GLU A 201 -15.66 2.21 -1.91
N ALA A 202 -15.05 1.87 -3.04
CA ALA A 202 -15.03 2.73 -4.23
C ALA A 202 -15.21 1.91 -5.51
N ARG A 203 -16.00 2.44 -6.45
CA ARG A 203 -16.03 1.89 -7.82
C ARG A 203 -14.80 2.40 -8.56
N VAL A 204 -14.03 1.49 -9.14
CA VAL A 204 -12.81 1.81 -9.88
C VAL A 204 -12.80 0.99 -11.17
N ASP A 205 -12.69 1.68 -12.30
CA ASP A 205 -12.53 1.04 -13.60
C ASP A 205 -11.06 0.66 -13.82
N LEU A 206 -10.67 -0.50 -13.28
CA LEU A 206 -9.30 -1.02 -13.44
C LEU A 206 -9.02 -1.53 -14.86
N SER A 207 -10.04 -1.63 -15.74
CA SER A 207 -9.83 -2.10 -17.12
C SER A 207 -8.91 -1.18 -17.92
N LYS A 208 -8.83 0.11 -17.57
CA LYS A 208 -7.96 1.10 -18.21
C LYS A 208 -6.56 1.17 -17.62
N VAL A 209 -6.37 0.62 -16.41
CA VAL A 209 -5.10 0.61 -15.70
C VAL A 209 -4.39 -0.71 -15.95
N PHE A 210 -5.10 -1.83 -15.82
CA PHE A 210 -4.50 -3.16 -15.85
C PHE A 210 -4.18 -3.65 -17.26
N LEU A 211 -3.05 -4.34 -17.36
CA LEU A 211 -2.66 -5.12 -18.52
C LEU A 211 -3.01 -6.60 -18.28
N GLU A 212 -2.75 -7.44 -19.27
CA GLU A 212 -3.07 -8.86 -19.21
C GLU A 212 -2.35 -9.57 -18.06
N LYS A 213 -1.04 -9.33 -17.93
CA LYS A 213 -0.19 -9.85 -16.86
C LYS A 213 0.54 -8.69 -16.20
N MET A 214 0.59 -8.69 -14.88
CA MET A 214 1.23 -7.64 -14.08
C MET A 214 1.85 -8.25 -12.83
N TYR A 215 2.66 -7.47 -12.13
CA TYR A 215 3.34 -7.87 -10.92
C TYR A 215 2.66 -7.25 -9.70
N VAL A 216 2.63 -8.00 -8.61
CA VAL A 216 2.12 -7.58 -7.31
C VAL A 216 3.26 -7.42 -6.33
N GLY A 217 3.11 -6.51 -5.37
CA GLY A 217 4.13 -6.33 -4.35
C GLY A 217 3.88 -5.12 -3.46
N PHE A 218 4.97 -4.58 -2.94
CA PHE A 218 4.94 -3.43 -2.06
C PHE A 218 5.98 -2.40 -2.47
N ALA A 219 5.67 -1.14 -2.20
CA ALA A 219 6.56 -0.02 -2.36
C ALA A 219 6.54 0.82 -1.08
N GLY A 220 7.65 1.46 -0.75
CA GLY A 220 7.69 2.39 0.37
C GLY A 220 8.82 3.37 0.20
N SER A 221 8.65 4.55 0.81
CA SER A 221 9.71 5.53 0.84
C SER A 221 9.58 6.46 2.03
N MET A 222 10.70 7.11 2.30
CA MET A 222 10.79 8.15 3.29
C MET A 222 11.37 9.45 2.72
N GLY A 223 11.26 10.50 3.53
CA GLY A 223 11.89 11.79 3.31
C GLY A 223 13.15 11.93 4.16
N ARG A 224 13.39 13.15 4.64
CA ARG A 224 14.57 13.43 5.48
C ARG A 224 14.46 12.79 6.87
N GLY A 225 13.24 12.71 7.42
CA GLY A 225 12.97 11.98 8.66
C GLY A 225 12.87 10.50 8.36
N VAL A 226 13.52 9.67 9.19
CA VAL A 226 13.74 8.26 8.86
C VAL A 226 12.77 7.32 9.58
N GLU A 227 12.28 6.30 8.86
CA GLU A 227 11.40 5.26 9.38
C GLU A 227 11.52 3.93 8.62
N ARG A 228 11.35 2.81 9.32
CA ARG A 228 11.36 1.48 8.69
C ARG A 228 9.93 1.12 8.27
N HIS A 229 9.75 0.70 7.02
CA HIS A 229 8.50 0.14 6.51
C HIS A 229 8.65 -1.36 6.32
N GLU A 230 7.84 -2.15 7.02
CA GLU A 230 7.99 -3.61 7.03
C GLU A 230 6.66 -4.32 6.77
N ILE A 231 6.71 -5.36 5.95
CA ILE A 231 5.62 -6.32 5.75
C ILE A 231 6.02 -7.62 6.43
N LEU A 232 5.28 -8.03 7.46
CA LEU A 232 5.59 -9.19 8.30
C LEU A 232 4.86 -10.46 7.85
N ASP A 233 3.71 -10.30 7.21
CA ASP A 233 2.92 -11.40 6.65
C ASP A 233 2.17 -10.90 5.41
N TRP A 234 1.97 -11.78 4.42
CA TRP A 234 1.29 -11.44 3.17
C TRP A 234 0.62 -12.65 2.53
N SER A 235 -0.65 -12.49 2.15
CA SER A 235 -1.36 -13.37 1.23
C SER A 235 -1.92 -12.60 0.04
N PHE A 236 -1.93 -13.24 -1.13
CA PHE A 236 -2.53 -12.72 -2.34
C PHE A 236 -3.23 -13.86 -3.08
N GLU A 237 -4.45 -13.62 -3.51
CA GLU A 237 -5.26 -14.56 -4.30
C GLU A 237 -5.92 -13.81 -5.47
N ASN A 238 -5.96 -14.45 -6.64
CA ASN A 238 -6.59 -13.94 -7.86
C ASN A 238 -7.52 -15.01 -8.44
N SER A 239 -8.59 -14.58 -9.09
CA SER A 239 -9.66 -15.44 -9.62
C SER A 239 -9.45 -15.97 -11.04
N ALA A 240 -8.33 -15.65 -11.69
CA ALA A 240 -7.93 -16.24 -12.94
C ALA A 240 -7.87 -17.76 -12.78
N LYS A 241 -8.46 -18.47 -13.72
CA LYS A 241 -8.36 -19.93 -13.80
C LYS A 241 -7.11 -20.26 -14.61
N ASP A 242 -6.32 -21.20 -14.09
CA ASP A 242 -5.23 -21.83 -14.83
C ASP A 242 -5.75 -22.57 -16.08
#